data_AF-H1S747-F1
#
_entry.id   AF-H1S747-F1
#
_cell.length_a   1.000
_cell.length_b   1.000
_cell.length_c   1.000
_cell.angle_alpha   90.00
_cell.angle_beta   90.00
_cell.angle_gamma   90.00
#
_symmetry.space_group_name_H-M   'P 1'
#
loop_
_entity.id
_entity.type
_entity.pdbx_description
1 polymer ?
#
loop_
_entity_poly.entity_id
_entity_poly.type
_entity_poly.pdbx_seq_one_letter_code
_entity_poly.pdbx_strand_id
1 'polypeptide(L)'
;MATYQRGDLFLVTSVEELPWGRYRGFVTMTEGAQTQASSRHTCPMCRDNPLQAHEDADADVEYAYRHYLSDHIDWSAHAPGTEH
;
A
#
# COMPACT_ATOMS: atom_id res chain seq x y z
N MET A 1 -1.91 1.07 12.78
CA MET A 1 -2.17 1.65 11.45
C MET A 1 -1.22 2.81 11.29
N ALA A 2 -0.38 2.78 10.27
CA ALA A 2 0.47 3.91 9.88
C ALA A 2 0.09 4.39 8.48
N THR A 3 0.22 5.68 8.23
CA THR A 3 -0.06 6.30 6.92
C THR A 3 1.17 7.06 6.44
N TYR A 4 1.58 6.77 5.21
CA TYR A 4 2.70 7.41 4.52
C TYR A 4 2.14 8.14 3.30
N GLN A 5 2.60 9.37 3.05
CA GLN A 5 2.15 10.16 1.90
C GLN A 5 3.31 10.41 0.95
N ARG A 6 3.09 10.17 -0.35
CA ARG A 6 4.04 10.46 -1.43
C ARG A 6 3.32 11.15 -2.59
N GLY A 7 3.38 12.49 -2.63
CA GLY A 7 2.57 13.28 -3.55
C GLY A 7 1.08 13.12 -3.22
N ASP A 8 0.29 12.74 -4.22
CA ASP A 8 -1.15 12.45 -4.10
C ASP A 8 -1.45 10.99 -3.73
N LEU A 9 -0.42 10.15 -3.52
CA LEU A 9 -0.57 8.75 -3.13
C LEU A 9 -0.49 8.60 -1.60
N PHE A 10 -1.49 7.95 -1.02
CA PHE A 10 -1.53 7.56 0.38
C PHE A 10 -1.27 6.07 0.51
N LEU A 11 -0.26 5.68 1.28
CA LEU A 11 0.06 4.30 1.61
C LEU A 11 -0.31 4.05 3.07
N VAL A 12 -1.17 3.08 3.31
CA VAL A 12 -1.74 2.79 4.63
C VAL A 12 -1.39 1.36 5.01
N THR A 13 -0.70 1.18 6.13
CA THR A 13 -0.46 -0.16 6.68
C THR A 13 -1.60 -0.57 7.60
N SER A 14 -2.08 -1.79 7.40
CA SER A 14 -3.16 -2.38 8.19
C SER A 14 -2.90 -3.86 8.47
N VAL A 15 -3.57 -4.39 9.48
CA VAL A 15 -3.48 -5.80 9.88
C VAL A 15 -4.88 -6.38 9.90
N GLU A 16 -5.02 -7.58 9.35
CA GLU A 16 -6.25 -8.37 9.42
C GLU A 16 -6.03 -9.59 10.31
N GLU A 17 -6.98 -9.86 11.19
CA GLU A 17 -7.04 -11.14 11.91
C GLU A 17 -7.65 -12.20 11.01
N LEU A 18 -6.86 -13.22 10.72
CA LEU A 18 -7.25 -14.40 9.98
C LEU A 18 -7.82 -15.46 10.94
N PRO A 19 -8.53 -16.46 10.40
CA PRO A 19 -8.94 -17.61 11.19
C PRO A 19 -7.77 -18.22 11.97
N TRP A 20 -8.08 -18.80 13.14
CA TRP A 20 -7.14 -19.56 13.98
C TRP A 20 -6.12 -18.68 14.71
N GLY A 21 -6.45 -17.41 14.95
CA GLY A 21 -5.62 -16.48 15.73
C GLY A 21 -4.35 -16.05 14.99
N ARG A 22 -4.38 -16.04 13.66
CA ARG A 22 -3.27 -15.59 12.82
C ARG A 22 -3.53 -14.15 12.38
N TYR A 23 -2.47 -13.42 12.11
CA TYR A 23 -2.53 -12.03 11.68
C TYR A 23 -1.75 -11.86 10.38
N ARG A 24 -2.25 -10.99 9.50
CA ARG A 24 -1.58 -10.67 8.23
C ARG A 24 -1.50 -9.18 8.02
N GLY A 25 -0.32 -8.72 7.61
CA GLY A 25 -0.05 -7.33 7.25
C GLY A 25 -0.47 -7.01 5.82
N PHE A 26 -0.88 -5.77 5.59
CA PHE A 26 -1.24 -5.24 4.28
C PHE A 26 -0.76 -3.81 4.13
N VAL A 27 -0.41 -3.47 2.90
CA VAL A 27 -0.17 -2.09 2.47
C VAL A 27 -1.23 -1.74 1.45
N THR A 28 -2.07 -0.75 1.74
CA THR A 28 -3.08 -0.23 0.81
C THR A 28 -2.60 1.10 0.26
N MET A 29 -2.53 1.21 -1.06
CA MET A 29 -2.18 2.41 -1.79
C MET A 29 -3.45 3.02 -2.37
N THR A 30 -3.72 4.28 -2.08
CA THR A 30 -4.93 5.01 -2.53
C THR A 30 -4.52 6.33 -3.16
N GLU A 31 -5.02 6.60 -4.37
CA GLU A 31 -4.79 7.87 -5.07
C GLU A 31 -5.82 8.92 -4.66
N GLY A 32 -5.35 10.11 -4.26
CA GLY A 32 -6.18 11.24 -3.88
C GLY A 32 -7.03 11.02 -2.62
N ALA A 33 -8.01 11.91 -2.42
CA ALA A 33 -8.90 11.88 -1.25
C ALA A 33 -10.07 10.89 -1.39
N GLN A 34 -10.24 10.25 -2.55
CA GLN A 34 -11.35 9.36 -2.83
C GLN A 34 -10.85 7.97 -3.22
N THR A 35 -11.44 6.95 -2.60
CA THR A 35 -11.19 5.51 -2.73
C THR A 35 -11.44 4.91 -4.13
N GLN A 36 -11.46 5.71 -5.19
CA GLN A 36 -11.84 5.26 -6.55
C GLN A 36 -10.83 4.28 -7.16
N ALA A 37 -9.55 4.40 -6.80
CA ALA A 37 -8.52 3.41 -7.13
C ALA A 37 -7.69 3.12 -5.88
N SER A 38 -7.83 1.90 -5.35
CA SER A 38 -6.97 1.42 -4.28
C SER A 38 -6.34 0.09 -4.68
N SER A 39 -5.02 -0.02 -4.51
CA SER A 39 -4.26 -1.25 -4.70
C SER A 39 -3.83 -1.79 -3.34
N ARG A 40 -3.95 -3.09 -3.12
CA ARG A 40 -3.61 -3.73 -1.84
C ARG A 40 -2.49 -4.73 -2.05
N HIS A 41 -1.33 -4.45 -1.46
CA HIS A 41 -0.27 -5.42 -1.29
C HIS A 41 -0.50 -6.23 -0.02
N THR A 42 -0.36 -7.55 -0.12
CA THR A 42 -0.56 -8.47 1.00
C THR A 42 0.78 -9.08 1.40
N CYS A 43 1.19 -8.89 2.65
CA CYS A 43 2.44 -9.48 3.13
C CYS A 43 2.37 -11.02 3.03
N PRO A 44 3.45 -11.69 2.60
CA PRO A 44 3.41 -13.12 2.33
C PRO A 44 3.25 -13.96 3.60
N MET A 45 3.78 -13.48 4.72
CA MET A 45 3.83 -14.22 5.99
C MET A 45 2.63 -13.91 6.88
N CYS A 46 2.04 -14.97 7.45
CA CYS A 46 1.11 -14.85 8.57
C CYS A 46 1.88 -14.91 9.89
N ARG A 47 1.49 -14.07 10.85
CA ARG A 47 2.10 -13.98 12.18
C ARG A 47 1.12 -14.46 13.25
N ASP A 48 1.66 -14.84 14.41
CA ASP A 48 0.86 -15.19 15.59
C ASP A 48 0.51 -13.97 16.45
N ASN A 49 1.03 -12.80 16.10
CA ASN A 49 0.88 -11.58 16.87
C ASN A 49 0.58 -10.40 15.92
N PRO A 50 -0.43 -9.56 16.23
CA PRO A 50 -0.76 -8.39 15.40
C PRO A 50 0.40 -7.39 15.29
N LEU A 51 1.24 -7.23 16.33
CA LEU A 51 2.36 -6.30 16.27
C LEU A 51 3.39 -6.71 15.20
N GLN A 52 3.74 -8.00 15.15
CA GLN A 52 4.67 -8.52 14.13
C GLN A 52 4.10 -8.43 12.71
N ALA A 53 2.79 -8.65 12.55
CA ALA A 53 2.13 -8.47 11.26
C ALA A 53 2.17 -7.00 10.80
N HIS A 54 2.13 -6.07 11.75
CA HIS A 54 2.26 -4.64 11.46
C HIS A 54 3.71 -4.28 11.09
N GLU A 55 4.70 -4.81 11.82
CA GLU A 55 6.12 -4.61 11.52
C GLU A 55 6.47 -5.13 10.11
N ASP A 56 5.94 -6.28 9.70
CA ASP A 56 6.07 -6.78 8.34
C ASP A 56 5.45 -5.82 7.31
N ALA A 57 4.23 -5.33 7.57
CA ALA A 57 3.55 -4.39 6.68
C ALA A 57 4.34 -3.08 6.53
N ASP A 58 4.90 -2.55 7.62
CA ASP A 58 5.73 -1.35 7.59
C ASP A 58 7.06 -1.59 6.85
N ALA A 59 7.67 -2.78 7.00
CA ALA A 59 8.88 -3.15 6.26
C ALA A 59 8.63 -3.30 4.75
N ASP A 60 7.44 -3.72 4.34
CA ASP A 60 7.06 -3.95 2.94
C ASP A 60 6.57 -2.69 2.21
N VAL A 61 6.41 -1.54 2.88
CA VAL A 61 5.89 -0.29 2.27
C VAL A 61 6.65 0.11 1.00
N GLU A 62 7.98 0.12 1.06
CA GLU A 62 8.80 0.52 -0.09
C GLU A 62 8.72 -0.48 -1.24
N TYR A 63 8.59 -1.77 -0.93
CA TYR A 63 8.41 -2.82 -1.93
C TYR A 63 7.04 -2.68 -2.61
N ALA A 64 5.98 -2.57 -1.81
CA ALA A 64 4.62 -2.38 -2.28
C ALA A 64 4.49 -1.12 -3.16
N TYR A 65 5.12 -0.01 -2.76
CA TYR A 65 5.17 1.22 -3.55
C TYR A 65 5.84 1.02 -4.92
N ARG A 66 7.01 0.39 -4.95
CA ARG A 66 7.73 0.14 -6.22
C ARG A 66 6.96 -0.79 -7.14
N HIS A 67 6.33 -1.83 -6.58
CA HIS A 67 5.50 -2.74 -7.33
C HIS A 67 4.28 -2.02 -7.93
N TYR A 68 3.60 -1.19 -7.13
CA TYR A 68 2.49 -0.36 -7.59
C TYR A 68 2.89 0.56 -8.75
N LEU A 69 4.01 1.28 -8.62
CA LEU A 69 4.51 2.12 -9.71
C LEU A 69 4.80 1.30 -10.96
N SER A 70 5.39 0.10 -10.82
CA SER A 70 5.68 -0.77 -11.97
C SER A 70 4.41 -1.23 -12.69
N ASP A 71 3.36 -1.58 -11.95
CA ASP A 71 2.07 -1.96 -12.53
C ASP A 71 1.30 -0.77 -13.11
N HIS A 72 1.63 0.46 -12.70
CA HIS A 72 0.91 1.68 -13.06
C HIS A 72 1.82 2.67 -13.82
N ILE A 73 2.82 2.15 -14.56
CA ILE A 73 3.83 2.92 -15.31
C ILE A 73 3.25 3.83 -16.43
N ASP A 74 1.93 3.80 -16.68
CA ASP A 74 1.25 4.79 -17.53
C ASP A 74 1.20 6.20 -16.91
N TRP A 75 1.57 6.37 -15.63
CA TRP A 75 1.43 7.64 -14.92
C TRP A 75 2.28 8.81 -15.49
N SER A 76 3.41 8.54 -16.14
CA SER A 76 4.21 9.59 -16.80
C SER A 76 3.65 10.07 -18.15
N ALA A 77 2.59 9.45 -18.70
CA ALA A 77 1.98 9.87 -19.97
C ALA A 77 0.86 10.92 -19.82
N HIS A 78 0.44 11.23 -18.59
CA HIS A 78 -0.69 12.14 -18.32
C HIS A 78 -0.32 13.39 -17.51
N ALA A 79 0.91 13.89 -17.60
CA ALA A 79 1.11 15.32 -17.38
C ALA A 79 0.54 16.03 -18.61
N PRO A 80 -0.57 16.80 -18.52
CA PRO A 80 -0.97 17.65 -19.61
C PRO A 80 0.18 18.64 -19.83
N GLY A 81 0.94 18.42 -20.89
CA GLY A 81 1.85 19.41 -21.43
C GLY A 81 1.03 20.69 -21.61
N THR A 82 1.35 21.68 -20.80
CA THR A 82 0.80 23.02 -20.96
C THR A 82 1.45 23.58 -22.22
N GLU A 83 0.86 23.30 -23.38
CA GLU A 83 1.20 24.00 -24.61
C GLU A 83 0.72 25.45 -24.45
N HIS A 84 1.65 26.37 -24.67
CA HIS A 84 1.57 27.80 -24.41
C HIS A 84 1.53 28.57 -25.74
#